data_AF-A0A524DJK3-F1
#
_entry.id   AF-A0A524DJK3-F1
#
_cell.length_a   1.000
_cell.length_b   1.000
_cell.length_c   1.000
_cell.angle_alpha   90.00
_cell.angle_beta   90.00
_cell.angle_gamma   90.00
#
_symmetry.space_group_name_H-M   'P 1'
#
loop_
_entity.id
_entity.type
_entity.pdbx_description
1 polymer ?
#
loop_
_entity_poly.entity_id
_entity_poly.type
_entity_poly.pdbx_seq_one_letter_code
_entity_poly.pdbx_strand_id
1 'polypeptide(L)'
;MSNIEKWLEQLLTYREIPLEKENEEIQQKVDEFEKLAENIEERELEDDFHEQVQVAAYFISQAGLSYNDLCWLLAEKILKKTKKMGTPLSIRDTSKKAEDIFTIDLSYAELCWLNGEMDIIIKKFFDKE
;
A
#
# COMPACT_ATOMS: atom_id res chain seq x y z
N MET A 1 -49.74 -21.50 -43.93
CA MET A 1 -49.00 -21.36 -42.66
C MET A 1 -49.98 -21.30 -41.51
N SER A 2 -49.84 -22.21 -40.55
CA SER A 2 -50.60 -22.31 -39.31
C SER A 2 -50.22 -21.17 -38.36
N ASN A 3 -51.14 -20.75 -37.48
CA ASN A 3 -50.85 -19.75 -36.46
C ASN A 3 -49.74 -20.19 -35.49
N ILE A 4 -49.54 -21.50 -35.34
CA ILE A 4 -48.48 -22.09 -34.51
C ILE A 4 -47.10 -21.84 -35.15
N GLU A 5 -46.99 -21.94 -36.47
CA GLU A 5 -45.74 -21.71 -37.20
C GLU A 5 -45.30 -20.25 -37.09
N LYS A 6 -46.25 -19.31 -37.22
CA LYS A 6 -45.99 -17.87 -37.03
C LYS A 6 -45.53 -17.54 -35.61
N TRP A 7 -46.11 -18.20 -34.61
CA TRP A 7 -45.74 -18.00 -33.21
C TRP A 7 -44.33 -18.55 -32.92
N LEU A 8 -43.98 -19.71 -33.50
CA LEU A 8 -42.64 -20.29 -33.38
C LEU A 8 -41.58 -19.44 -34.06
N GLU A 9 -41.85 -18.90 -35.25
CA GLU A 9 -40.95 -17.95 -35.93
C GLU A 9 -40.73 -16.70 -35.09
N GLN A 10 -41.80 -16.10 -34.54
CA GLN A 10 -41.67 -14.95 -33.64
C GLN A 10 -40.81 -15.26 -32.42
N LEU A 11 -41.00 -16.42 -31.78
CA LEU A 11 -40.20 -16.80 -30.63
C LEU A 11 -38.73 -17.00 -30.98
N LEU A 12 -38.41 -17.58 -32.14
CA LEU A 12 -37.03 -17.74 -32.61
C LEU A 12 -36.38 -16.38 -32.87
N THR A 13 -37.10 -15.44 -33.50
CA THR A 13 -36.61 -14.07 -33.71
C THR A 13 -36.40 -13.30 -32.40
N TYR A 14 -37.26 -13.48 -31.40
CA TYR A 14 -37.10 -12.87 -30.07
C TYR A 14 -36.00 -13.54 -29.24
N ARG A 15 -35.70 -14.83 -29.45
CA ARG A 15 -34.58 -15.52 -28.79
C ARG A 15 -33.22 -15.20 -29.42
N GLU A 16 -33.21 -14.71 -30.66
CA GLU A 16 -32.06 -14.15 -31.37
C GLU A 16 -31.81 -12.67 -31.06
N ILE A 17 -32.44 -12.10 -30.01
CA ILE A 17 -31.83 -10.95 -29.31
C ILE A 17 -30.38 -11.37 -29.03
N PRO A 18 -29.35 -10.61 -29.43
CA PRO A 18 -27.99 -11.13 -29.47
C PRO A 18 -27.53 -11.37 -28.03
N LEU A 19 -27.69 -12.60 -27.56
CA LEU A 19 -27.17 -13.08 -26.28
C LEU A 19 -25.68 -12.76 -26.18
N GLU A 20 -24.99 -12.67 -27.31
CA GLU A 20 -23.60 -12.22 -27.41
C GLU A 20 -23.41 -10.78 -26.92
N LYS A 21 -24.27 -9.83 -27.30
CA LYS A 21 -24.16 -8.43 -26.83
C LYS A 21 -24.52 -8.29 -25.35
N GLU A 22 -25.56 -8.97 -24.90
CA GLU A 22 -25.94 -8.95 -23.49
C GLU A 22 -24.87 -9.65 -22.62
N ASN A 23 -24.27 -10.74 -23.11
CA ASN A 23 -23.16 -11.40 -22.45
C ASN A 23 -21.87 -10.57 -22.47
N GLU A 24 -21.58 -9.83 -23.55
CA GLU A 24 -20.45 -8.89 -23.63
C GLU A 24 -20.63 -7.71 -22.65
N GLU A 25 -21.83 -7.15 -22.55
CA GLU A 25 -22.16 -6.10 -21.59
C GLU A 25 -22.09 -6.61 -20.13
N ILE A 26 -22.53 -7.85 -19.88
CA ILE A 26 -22.39 -8.48 -18.56
C ILE A 26 -20.92 -8.72 -18.25
N GLN A 27 -20.13 -9.23 -19.21
CA GLN A 27 -18.71 -9.47 -19.01
C GLN A 27 -17.96 -8.17 -18.72
N GLN A 28 -18.24 -7.09 -19.46
CA GLN A 28 -17.65 -5.77 -19.17
C GLN A 28 -17.96 -5.30 -17.75
N LYS A 29 -19.19 -5.49 -17.27
CA LYS A 29 -19.57 -5.12 -15.90
C LYS A 29 -18.87 -5.97 -14.84
N VAL A 30 -18.65 -7.25 -15.13
CA VAL A 30 -17.89 -8.15 -14.25
C VAL A 30 -16.43 -7.69 -14.18
N ASP A 31 -15.79 -7.44 -15.31
CA ASP A 31 -14.40 -6.97 -15.38
C ASP A 31 -14.22 -5.61 -14.66
N GLU A 32 -15.18 -4.68 -14.81
CA GLU A 32 -15.19 -3.41 -14.08
C GLU A 32 -15.35 -3.60 -12.56
N PHE A 33 -16.17 -4.56 -12.14
CA PHE A 33 -16.40 -4.84 -10.73
C PHE A 33 -15.19 -5.52 -10.08
N GLU A 34 -14.55 -6.47 -10.77
CA GLU A 34 -13.30 -7.10 -10.32
C GLU A 34 -12.20 -6.06 -10.16
N LYS A 35 -12.03 -5.19 -11.16
CA LYS A 35 -11.09 -4.07 -11.08
C LYS A 35 -11.41 -3.11 -9.94
N LEU A 36 -12.69 -2.83 -9.68
CA LEU A 36 -13.10 -1.99 -8.56
C LEU A 36 -12.78 -2.65 -7.22
N ALA A 37 -13.01 -3.96 -7.08
CA ALA A 37 -12.71 -4.72 -5.88
C ALA A 37 -11.21 -4.75 -5.59
N GLU A 38 -10.36 -5.02 -6.59
CA GLU A 38 -8.89 -4.97 -6.46
C GLU A 38 -8.42 -3.57 -5.99
N ASN A 39 -8.95 -2.49 -6.56
CA ASN A 39 -8.63 -1.13 -6.14
C ASN A 39 -9.14 -0.79 -4.73
N ILE A 40 -10.19 -1.44 -4.24
CA ILE A 40 -10.67 -1.27 -2.87
C ILE A 40 -9.73 -1.98 -1.91
N GLU A 41 -9.36 -3.23 -2.19
CA GLU A 41 -8.42 -4.00 -1.37
C GLU A 41 -7.04 -3.31 -1.27
N GLU A 42 -6.51 -2.78 -2.38
CA GLU A 42 -5.23 -2.05 -2.37
C GLU A 42 -5.31 -0.79 -1.49
N ARG A 43 -6.43 -0.04 -1.57
CA ARG A 43 -6.66 1.13 -0.71
C ARG A 43 -6.82 0.77 0.76
N GLU A 44 -7.55 -0.30 1.08
CA GLU A 44 -7.68 -0.77 2.48
C GLU A 44 -6.33 -1.19 3.07
N LEU A 45 -5.45 -1.78 2.26
CA LEU A 45 -4.07 -2.11 2.65
C LEU A 45 -3.21 -0.86 2.87
N GLU A 46 -3.33 0.15 2.01
CA GLU A 46 -2.65 1.44 2.17
C GLU A 46 -3.15 2.19 3.41
N ASP A 47 -4.46 2.20 3.66
CA ASP A 47 -5.08 2.83 4.82
C ASP A 47 -4.62 2.14 6.13
N ASP A 48 -4.60 0.80 6.18
CA ASP A 48 -4.05 0.04 7.32
C ASP A 48 -2.57 0.37 7.56
N PHE A 49 -1.78 0.49 6.49
CA PHE A 49 -0.38 0.89 6.64
C PHE A 49 -0.25 2.32 7.16
N HIS A 50 -1.01 3.27 6.61
CA HIS A 50 -0.98 4.67 7.02
C HIS A 50 -1.37 4.85 8.48
N GLU A 51 -2.43 4.18 8.94
CA GLU A 51 -2.86 4.21 10.34
C GLU A 51 -1.77 3.67 11.27
N GLN A 52 -1.12 2.56 10.90
CA GLN A 52 -0.01 2.00 11.69
C GLN A 52 1.18 2.96 11.78
N VAL A 53 1.54 3.62 10.67
CA VAL A 53 2.62 4.62 10.66
C VAL A 53 2.23 5.81 11.52
N GLN A 54 0.99 6.29 11.42
CA GLN A 54 0.50 7.41 12.22
C GLN A 54 0.57 7.11 13.72
N VAL A 55 0.14 5.92 14.15
CA VAL A 55 0.22 5.48 15.54
C VAL A 55 1.67 5.38 16.01
N ALA A 56 2.56 4.79 15.19
CA ALA A 56 3.97 4.69 15.52
C ALA A 56 4.63 6.08 15.66
N ALA A 57 4.40 6.97 14.70
CA ALA A 57 4.91 8.33 14.71
C ALA A 57 4.42 9.12 15.92
N TYR A 58 3.15 8.94 16.31
CA TYR A 58 2.60 9.53 17.53
C TYR A 58 3.41 9.11 18.76
N PHE A 59 3.64 7.80 18.98
CA PHE A 59 4.40 7.35 20.14
C PHE A 59 5.86 7.82 20.12
N ILE A 60 6.50 7.89 18.95
CA ILE A 60 7.85 8.46 18.81
C ILE A 60 7.86 9.94 19.20
N SER A 61 6.85 10.71 18.79
CA SER A 61 6.73 12.12 19.19
C SER A 61 6.60 12.30 20.71
N GLN A 62 5.88 11.38 21.37
CA GLN A 62 5.69 11.39 22.83
C GLN A 62 6.94 10.97 23.62
N ALA A 63 7.88 10.26 22.98
CA ALA A 63 9.13 9.85 23.62
C ALA A 63 10.05 11.04 23.96
N GLY A 64 9.78 12.24 23.42
CA GLY A 64 10.52 13.46 23.76
C GLY A 64 11.97 13.45 23.29
N LEU A 65 12.27 12.71 22.23
CA LEU A 65 13.60 12.68 21.60
C LEU A 65 13.94 14.05 21.02
N SER A 66 15.21 14.46 21.08
CA SER A 66 15.61 15.68 20.39
C SER A 66 15.61 15.48 18.87
N TYR A 67 15.61 16.57 18.12
CA TYR A 67 15.71 16.53 16.65
C TYR A 67 16.92 15.69 16.18
N ASN A 68 18.08 15.90 16.82
CA ASN A 68 19.30 15.17 16.50
C ASN A 68 19.18 13.67 16.82
N ASP A 69 18.51 13.33 17.92
CA ASP A 69 18.25 11.92 18.27
C ASP A 69 17.35 11.26 17.23
N LEU A 70 16.35 11.98 16.70
CA LEU A 70 15.48 11.47 15.63
C LEU A 70 16.24 11.27 14.32
N CYS A 71 17.15 12.17 13.95
CA CYS A 71 18.04 11.99 12.80
C CYS A 71 18.95 10.77 12.99
N TRP A 72 19.50 10.60 14.19
CA TRP A 72 20.34 9.46 14.53
C TRP A 72 19.56 8.14 14.46
N LEU A 73 18.37 8.10 15.06
CA LEU A 73 17.50 6.93 15.06
C LEU A 73 17.14 6.51 13.63
N LEU A 74 16.79 7.48 12.77
CA LEU A 74 16.46 7.21 11.38
C LEU A 74 17.68 6.68 10.61
N ALA A 75 18.86 7.26 10.85
CA ALA A 75 20.11 6.79 10.27
C ALA A 75 20.41 5.33 10.64
N GLU A 76 20.25 4.96 11.90
CA GLU A 76 20.43 3.58 12.34
C GLU A 76 19.47 2.62 11.64
N LYS A 77 18.18 2.97 11.54
CA LYS A 77 17.17 2.15 10.86
C LYS A 77 17.49 1.96 9.37
N ILE A 78 17.88 3.04 8.68
CA ILE A 78 18.28 2.99 7.26
C ILE A 78 19.53 2.10 7.08
N LEU A 79 20.54 2.28 7.93
CA LEU A 79 21.77 1.51 7.82
C LEU A 79 21.59 0.03 8.16
N LYS A 80 20.73 -0.30 9.15
CA LYS A 80 20.37 -1.70 9.46
C LYS A 80 19.72 -2.39 8.26
N LYS A 81 18.81 -1.70 7.55
CA LYS A 81 18.13 -2.25 6.36
C LYS A 81 19.08 -2.43 5.16
N THR A 82 20.08 -1.56 5.03
CA THR A 82 20.99 -1.55 3.87
C THR A 82 22.21 -2.44 4.03
N LYS A 83 22.62 -2.74 5.27
CA LYS A 83 23.74 -3.65 5.54
C LYS A 83 23.29 -5.11 5.57
N LYS A 84 24.23 -6.03 5.27
CA LYS A 84 24.00 -7.47 5.44
C LYS A 84 23.73 -7.79 6.90
N MET A 85 22.79 -8.70 7.15
CA MET A 85 22.47 -9.22 8.47
C MET A 85 23.75 -9.64 9.23
N GLY A 86 23.84 -9.27 10.50
CA GLY A 86 25.02 -9.55 11.33
C GLY A 86 26.19 -8.58 11.16
N THR A 87 26.13 -7.62 10.24
CA THR A 87 27.16 -6.56 10.14
C THR A 87 26.92 -5.50 11.20
N PRO A 88 27.87 -5.25 12.12
CA PRO A 88 27.72 -4.20 13.11
C PRO A 88 27.67 -2.81 12.47
N LEU A 89 26.87 -1.92 13.06
CA LEU A 89 26.86 -0.51 12.69
C LEU A 89 28.11 0.18 13.22
N SER A 90 28.75 0.97 12.35
CA SER A 90 29.88 1.82 12.73
C SER A 90 29.33 3.16 13.17
N ILE A 91 29.75 3.65 14.35
CA ILE A 91 29.37 4.97 14.88
C ILE A 91 29.67 6.07 13.85
N ARG A 92 30.80 5.96 13.13
CA ARG A 92 31.17 6.93 12.09
C ARG A 92 30.17 6.93 10.93
N ASP A 93 29.73 5.76 10.49
CA ASP A 93 28.78 5.64 9.38
C ASP A 93 27.40 6.17 9.81
N THR A 94 26.97 5.85 11.03
CA THR A 94 25.72 6.35 11.60
C THR A 94 25.75 7.87 11.76
N SER A 95 26.83 8.43 12.32
CA SER A 95 26.99 9.87 12.47
C SER A 95 26.93 10.59 11.13
N LYS A 96 27.67 10.11 10.13
CA LYS A 96 27.64 10.68 8.78
C LYS A 96 26.23 10.62 8.19
N LYS A 97 25.52 9.50 8.34
CA LYS A 97 24.17 9.35 7.81
C LYS A 97 23.15 10.23 8.56
N ALA A 98 23.32 10.42 9.86
CA ALA A 98 22.51 11.32 10.66
C ALA A 98 22.73 12.78 10.26
N GLU A 99 23.97 13.17 9.99
CA GLU A 99 24.31 14.48 9.40
C GLU A 99 23.65 14.66 8.03
N ASP A 100 23.74 13.67 7.15
CA ASP A 100 23.06 13.72 5.84
C ASP A 100 21.55 13.97 6.01
N ILE A 101 20.90 13.29 6.95
CA ILE A 101 19.46 13.47 7.24
C ILE A 101 19.18 14.86 7.80
N PHE A 102 20.01 15.33 8.74
CA PHE A 102 19.88 16.65 9.33
C PHE A 102 19.93 17.76 8.26
N THR A 103 20.78 17.60 7.24
CA THR A 103 20.89 18.58 6.15
C THR A 103 19.69 18.65 5.21
N ILE A 104 18.78 17.66 5.25
CA ILE A 104 17.55 17.67 4.46
C ILE A 104 16.53 18.65 5.06
N ASP A 105 16.71 19.08 6.32
CA ASP A 105 15.86 20.06 7.02
C ASP A 105 14.38 19.66 7.08
N LEU A 106 14.13 18.38 7.37
CA LEU A 106 12.78 17.86 7.61
C LEU A 106 12.22 18.45 8.91
N SER A 107 10.91 18.63 9.01
CA SER A 107 10.29 19.00 10.28
C SER A 107 10.39 17.87 11.30
N TYR A 108 10.23 18.21 12.58
CA TYR A 108 10.20 17.23 13.67
C TYR A 108 9.11 16.17 13.46
N ALA A 109 7.93 16.58 12.99
CA ALA A 109 6.82 15.68 12.73
C ALA A 109 7.13 14.71 11.58
N GLU A 110 7.75 15.19 10.50
CA GLU A 110 8.19 14.35 9.39
C GLU A 110 9.28 13.35 9.82
N LEU A 111 10.20 13.75 10.70
CA LEU A 111 11.18 12.82 11.27
C LEU A 111 10.52 11.74 12.14
N CYS A 112 9.52 12.08 12.94
CA CYS A 112 8.75 11.10 13.70
C CYS A 112 8.01 10.15 12.76
N TRP A 113 7.41 10.68 11.69
CA TRP A 113 6.72 9.92 10.66
C TRP A 113 7.64 8.90 9.99
N LEU A 114 8.76 9.35 9.42
CA LEU A 114 9.72 8.48 8.74
C LEU A 114 10.33 7.42 9.66
N ASN A 115 10.56 7.76 10.93
CA ASN A 115 11.00 6.78 11.91
C ASN A 115 9.93 5.72 12.17
N GLY A 116 8.66 6.10 12.28
CA GLY A 116 7.53 5.18 12.45
C GLY A 116 7.32 4.30 11.22
N GLU A 117 7.41 4.88 10.02
CA GLU A 117 7.34 4.16 8.75
C GLU A 117 8.40 3.06 8.67
N MET A 118 9.64 3.39 9.01
CA MET A 118 10.72 2.41 9.08
C MET A 118 10.47 1.30 10.11
N ASP A 119 9.85 1.60 11.25
CA ASP A 119 9.50 0.57 12.25
C ASP A 119 8.46 -0.41 11.72
N ILE A 120 7.41 0.10 11.05
CA ILE A 120 6.37 -0.75 10.45
C ILE A 120 6.97 -1.59 9.31
N ILE A 121 7.82 -1.00 8.46
CA ILE A 121 8.50 -1.73 7.38
C ILE A 121 9.39 -2.84 7.94
N ILE A 122 10.20 -2.55 8.96
CA ILE A 122 11.07 -3.56 9.60
C ILE A 122 10.21 -4.70 10.16
N LYS A 123 9.17 -4.36 10.91
CA LYS A 123 8.28 -5.36 11.52
C LYS A 123 7.52 -6.22 10.51
N LYS A 124 6.96 -5.62 9.44
CA LYS A 124 6.14 -6.34 8.45
C LYS A 124 6.99 -7.22 7.51
N PHE A 125 8.21 -6.79 7.18
CA PHE A 125 8.99 -7.40 6.09
C PHE A 125 10.29 -8.10 6.54
N PHE A 126 10.80 -7.82 7.74
CA PHE A 126 12.09 -8.35 8.20
C PHE A 126 12.01 -9.17 9.48
N ASP A 127 10.96 -9.01 10.30
CA ASP A 127 10.74 -9.82 11.53
C ASP A 127 9.88 -11.07 11.30
N LYS A 128 9.63 -11.47 10.04
CA LYS A 128 9.03 -12.78 9.71
C LYS A 128 10.12 -13.87 9.69
N GLU A 129 10.75 -14.12 10.83
CA GLU A 129 11.53 -15.35 11.10
C GLU A 129 11.22 -15.89 12.50
#